data_AF-A0A0R2LP83-F1
#
_entry.id   AF-A0A0R2LP83-F1
#
_cell.length_a   1.000
_cell.length_b   1.000
_cell.length_c   1.000
_cell.angle_alpha   90.00
_cell.angle_beta   90.00
_cell.angle_gamma   90.00
#
_symmetry.space_group_name_H-M   'P 1'
#
loop_
_entity.id
_entity.type
_entity.pdbx_description
1 polymer ?
#
loop_
_entity_poly.entity_id
_entity_poly.type
_entity_poly.pdbx_seq_one_letter_code
_entity_poly.pdbx_strand_id
1 'polypeptide(L)'
;MKEKKTGWFTKQSKWLWGGLIVLALVGTFTPFVPSNAVRLNILQQGHPVAALLSGPWKMPQSTVKNYAGNRKAQYYQVSARFSNDSSDVHVLAVDKVSGFHILNRYVAKPAVPKK
;
A
#
# COMPACT_ATOMS: atom_id res chain seq x y z
N MET A 1 -51.19 -18.39 -2.54
CA MET A 1 -49.92 -19.01 -3.01
C MET A 1 -48.96 -17.88 -3.36
N LYS A 2 -47.98 -17.57 -2.49
CA LYS A 2 -47.04 -16.45 -2.73
C LYS A 2 -45.79 -16.98 -3.43
N GLU A 3 -45.64 -16.64 -4.70
CA GLU A 3 -44.45 -16.93 -5.50
C GLU A 3 -43.20 -16.34 -4.86
N LYS A 4 -42.23 -17.20 -4.56
CA LYS A 4 -40.89 -16.82 -4.10
C LYS A 4 -40.08 -16.22 -5.26
N LYS A 5 -40.21 -14.92 -5.50
CA LYS A 5 -39.29 -14.13 -6.38
C LYS A 5 -37.92 -13.84 -5.72
N THR A 6 -37.42 -14.73 -4.87
CA THR A 6 -36.21 -14.53 -4.06
C THR A 6 -34.92 -14.99 -4.75
N GLY A 7 -35.00 -15.71 -5.89
CA GLY A 7 -33.82 -16.30 -6.53
C GLY A 7 -32.98 -15.37 -7.43
N TRP A 8 -33.60 -14.35 -8.05
CA TRP A 8 -32.89 -13.51 -9.03
C TRP A 8 -32.17 -12.32 -8.38
N PHE A 9 -32.84 -11.62 -7.45
CA PHE A 9 -32.26 -10.51 -6.69
C PHE A 9 -31.07 -10.93 -5.81
N THR A 10 -31.08 -12.15 -5.27
CA THR A 10 -29.99 -12.66 -4.42
C THR A 10 -28.76 -13.08 -5.22
N LYS A 11 -28.91 -13.41 -6.51
CA LYS A 11 -27.79 -13.72 -7.40
C LYS A 11 -27.13 -12.43 -7.89
N GLN A 12 -27.92 -11.41 -8.25
CA GLN A 12 -27.42 -10.11 -8.69
C GLN A 12 -26.68 -9.35 -7.58
N SER A 13 -27.14 -9.45 -6.32
CA SER A 13 -26.44 -8.84 -5.19
C SER A 13 -25.07 -9.48 -4.93
N LYS A 14 -24.92 -10.80 -5.11
CA LYS A 14 -23.62 -11.48 -4.94
C LYS A 14 -22.56 -10.98 -5.92
N TRP A 15 -22.93 -10.71 -7.17
CA TRP A 15 -22.00 -10.13 -8.17
C TRP A 15 -21.64 -8.68 -7.84
N LEU A 16 -22.61 -7.89 -7.36
CA LEU A 16 -22.37 -6.51 -6.92
C LEU A 16 -21.41 -6.46 -5.71
N TRP A 17 -21.65 -7.32 -4.71
CA TRP A 17 -20.77 -7.44 -3.55
C TRP A 17 -19.37 -7.94 -3.92
N GLY A 18 -19.28 -8.92 -4.83
CA GLY A 18 -18.01 -9.39 -5.36
C GLY A 18 -17.23 -8.27 -6.05
N GLY A 19 -17.89 -7.48 -6.91
CA GLY A 19 -17.28 -6.32 -7.57
C GLY A 19 -16.80 -5.25 -6.59
N LEU A 20 -17.58 -4.97 -5.54
CA LEU A 20 -17.22 -4.03 -4.48
C LEU A 20 -15.97 -4.46 -3.71
N ILE A 21 -15.86 -5.76 -3.39
CA ILE A 21 -14.68 -6.32 -2.70
C ILE A 21 -13.44 -6.17 -3.57
N VAL A 22 -13.54 -6.50 -4.86
CA VAL A 22 -12.40 -6.36 -5.79
C VAL A 22 -11.97 -4.90 -5.93
N LEU A 23 -12.92 -3.96 -6.05
CA LEU A 23 -12.65 -2.53 -6.08
C LEU A 23 -11.96 -2.04 -4.80
N ALA A 24 -12.43 -2.47 -3.63
CA ALA A 24 -11.81 -2.14 -2.36
C ALA A 24 -10.36 -2.66 -2.28
N LEU A 25 -10.14 -3.90 -2.71
CA LEU A 25 -8.82 -4.53 -2.78
C LEU A 25 -7.87 -3.75 -3.70
N VAL A 26 -8.31 -3.43 -4.92
CA VAL A 26 -7.52 -2.64 -5.87
C VAL A 26 -7.19 -1.27 -5.26
N GLY A 27 -8.17 -0.63 -4.60
CA GLY A 27 -8.00 0.64 -3.90
C GLY A 27 -6.85 0.63 -2.89
N THR A 28 -6.66 -0.47 -2.14
CA THR A 28 -5.56 -0.58 -1.15
C THR A 28 -4.15 -0.55 -1.76
N PHE A 29 -4.02 -0.87 -3.05
CA PHE A 29 -2.75 -0.84 -3.79
C PHE A 29 -2.62 0.35 -4.74
N THR A 30 -3.64 1.19 -4.83
CA THR A 30 -3.53 2.43 -5.62
C THR A 30 -2.61 3.42 -4.91
N PRO A 31 -1.56 3.93 -5.58
CA PRO A 31 -0.53 4.76 -4.96
C PRO A 31 -0.98 6.23 -4.79
N PHE A 32 -2.24 6.45 -4.41
CA PHE A 32 -2.80 7.77 -4.08
C PHE A 32 -2.56 8.19 -2.63
N VAL A 33 -2.21 7.23 -1.78
CA VAL A 33 -1.82 7.43 -0.38
C VAL A 33 -0.39 6.93 -0.20
N PRO A 34 0.47 7.62 0.58
CA PRO A 34 1.85 7.20 0.82
C PRO A 34 1.97 5.75 1.31
N SER A 35 1.10 5.34 2.24
CA SER A 35 1.05 3.97 2.76
C SER A 35 0.70 2.94 1.69
N ASN A 36 -0.17 3.28 0.74
CA ASN A 36 -0.53 2.36 -0.35
C ASN A 36 0.62 2.23 -1.36
N ALA A 37 1.41 3.29 -1.58
CA ALA A 37 2.61 3.21 -2.40
C ALA A 37 3.66 2.27 -1.79
N VAL A 38 3.76 2.24 -0.46
CA VAL A 38 4.60 1.26 0.27
C VAL A 38 4.10 -0.16 0.03
N ARG A 39 2.80 -0.41 0.22
CA ARG A 39 2.19 -1.73 -0.04
C ARG A 39 2.36 -2.17 -1.49
N LEU A 40 2.19 -1.26 -2.44
CA LEU A 40 2.41 -1.54 -3.85
C LEU A 40 3.86 -1.92 -4.15
N ASN A 41 4.84 -1.24 -3.55
CA ASN A 41 6.25 -1.59 -3.71
C ASN A 41 6.56 -2.98 -3.13
N ILE A 42 5.98 -3.33 -1.99
CA ILE A 42 6.10 -4.68 -1.40
C ILE A 42 5.49 -5.75 -2.31
N LEU A 43 4.34 -5.44 -2.90
CA LEU A 43 3.68 -6.31 -3.87
C LEU A 43 4.56 -6.50 -5.13
N GLN A 44 5.16 -5.42 -5.65
CA GLN A 44 6.08 -5.45 -6.79
C GLN A 44 7.37 -6.25 -6.50
N GLN A 45 7.79 -6.32 -5.24
CA GLN A 45 8.91 -7.14 -4.80
C GLN A 45 8.56 -8.64 -4.67
N GLY A 46 7.34 -9.04 -4.97
CA GLY A 46 6.93 -10.45 -4.97
C GLY A 46 6.42 -10.97 -3.62
N HIS A 47 6.09 -10.09 -2.68
CA HIS A 47 5.58 -10.47 -1.36
C HIS A 47 4.11 -10.04 -1.16
N PRO A 48 3.13 -10.68 -1.84
CA PRO A 48 1.73 -10.26 -1.82
C PRO A 48 1.08 -10.33 -0.42
N VAL A 49 1.42 -11.36 0.38
CA VAL A 49 0.89 -11.51 1.74
C VAL A 49 1.44 -10.41 2.66
N ALA A 50 2.75 -10.13 2.58
CA ALA A 50 3.36 -9.05 3.33
C ALA A 50 2.85 -7.67 2.86
N ALA A 51 2.51 -7.51 1.58
CA ALA A 51 1.94 -6.27 1.07
C ALA A 51 0.57 -5.95 1.70
N LEU A 52 -0.24 -6.98 1.98
CA LEU A 52 -1.53 -6.82 2.66
C LEU A 52 -1.37 -6.61 4.16
N LEU A 53 -0.49 -7.38 4.80
CA LEU A 53 -0.32 -7.40 6.26
C LEU A 53 0.67 -6.35 6.78
N SER A 54 1.46 -5.76 5.90
CA SER A 54 2.32 -4.64 6.27
C SER A 54 1.43 -3.47 6.69
N GLY A 55 1.51 -3.14 7.97
CA GLY A 55 1.12 -1.84 8.49
C GLY A 55 2.32 -0.90 8.38
N PRO A 56 2.54 -0.21 7.24
CA PRO A 56 3.65 0.73 7.14
C PRO A 56 3.46 1.84 8.16
N TRP A 57 4.45 2.02 9.03
CA TRP A 57 4.42 3.05 10.06
C TRP A 57 5.31 4.21 9.66
N LYS A 58 4.75 5.42 9.75
CA LYS A 58 5.48 6.63 9.41
C LYS A 58 6.54 6.88 10.47
N MET A 59 7.78 7.05 10.03
CA MET A 59 8.90 7.32 10.93
C MET A 59 8.85 8.77 11.46
N PRO A 60 9.31 9.00 12.70
CA PRO A 60 9.44 10.34 13.23
C PRO A 60 10.52 11.13 12.48
N GLN A 61 10.32 12.44 12.34
CA GLN A 61 11.18 13.33 11.54
C GLN A 61 12.61 13.42 12.09
N SER A 62 12.82 13.11 13.38
CA SER A 62 14.15 12.99 13.98
C SER A 62 14.98 11.88 13.33
N THR A 63 14.37 10.71 13.10
CA THR A 63 15.03 9.55 12.50
C THR A 63 15.24 9.69 11.00
N VAL A 64 14.40 10.50 10.33
CA VAL A 64 14.54 10.82 8.90
C VAL A 64 15.88 11.47 8.58
N LYS A 65 16.47 12.24 9.50
CA LYS A 65 17.78 12.90 9.29
C LYS A 65 18.91 11.92 8.99
N ASN A 66 18.77 10.67 9.45
CA ASN A 66 19.75 9.60 9.31
C ASN A 66 19.71 8.95 7.91
N TYR A 67 18.75 9.31 7.06
CA TYR A 67 18.62 8.78 5.70
C TYR A 67 19.01 9.82 4.65
N ALA A 68 19.64 9.35 3.57
CA ALA A 68 19.98 10.11 2.39
C ALA A 68 18.73 10.23 1.49
N GLY A 69 18.45 11.43 1.01
CA GLY A 69 17.29 11.69 0.17
C GLY A 69 16.69 13.08 0.35
N ASN A 70 15.52 13.27 -0.27
CA ASN A 70 14.79 14.53 -0.25
C ASN A 70 14.20 14.79 1.15
N ARG A 71 14.36 16.01 1.68
CA ARG A 71 13.74 16.43 2.96
C ARG A 71 12.20 16.45 2.90
N LYS A 72 11.63 16.49 1.70
CA LYS A 72 10.18 16.42 1.46
C LYS A 72 9.65 14.98 1.35
N ALA A 73 10.52 13.98 1.30
CA ALA A 73 10.14 12.57 1.27
C ALA A 73 9.57 12.13 2.63
N GLN A 74 8.57 11.26 2.61
CA GLN A 74 8.04 10.64 3.82
C GLN A 74 8.68 9.27 4.00
N TYR A 75 9.19 8.96 5.19
CA TYR A 75 9.85 7.69 5.44
C TYR A 75 8.91 6.79 6.23
N TYR A 76 8.76 5.57 5.73
CA TYR A 76 7.92 4.54 6.32
C TYR A 76 8.78 3.34 6.63
N GLN A 77 8.59 2.79 7.82
CA GLN A 77 9.22 1.57 8.22
C GLN A 77 8.22 0.43 8.05
N VAL A 78 8.72 -0.73 7.61
CA VAL A 78 7.90 -1.91 7.38
C VAL A 78 8.59 -3.09 8.03
N SER A 79 7.88 -3.69 8.98
CA SER A 79 8.22 -4.97 9.58
C SER A 79 7.74 -6.09 8.67
N ALA A 80 8.49 -6.35 7.60
CA ALA A 80 8.25 -7.53 6.80
C ALA A 80 9.59 -8.07 6.30
N ARG A 81 9.72 -9.39 6.43
CA ARG A 81 10.87 -10.18 5.99
C ARG A 81 10.88 -10.18 4.47
N PHE A 82 11.63 -9.27 3.86
CA PHE A 82 11.72 -9.15 2.39
C PHE A 82 12.91 -9.91 1.78
N SER A 83 13.73 -10.58 2.59
CA SER A 83 14.76 -11.51 2.10
C SER A 83 15.39 -12.32 3.22
N ASN A 84 16.18 -13.32 2.83
CA ASN A 84 17.02 -14.18 3.69
C ASN A 84 18.12 -13.43 4.47
N ASP A 85 18.21 -12.10 4.35
CA ASP A 85 19.19 -11.30 5.07
C ASP A 85 18.62 -10.75 6.38
N SER A 86 19.46 -10.80 7.41
CA SER A 86 19.16 -10.75 8.85
C SER A 86 18.52 -9.47 9.42
N SER A 87 17.91 -8.60 8.60
CA SER A 87 17.22 -7.40 9.09
C SER A 87 15.71 -7.48 8.84
N ASP A 88 14.94 -7.73 9.91
CA ASP A 88 13.48 -7.85 9.93
C ASP A 88 12.72 -6.56 9.56
N VAL A 89 13.44 -5.45 9.35
CA VAL A 89 12.82 -4.14 9.19
C VAL A 89 13.45 -3.32 8.07
N HIS A 90 12.65 -3.01 7.05
CA HIS A 90 13.05 -2.19 5.92
C HIS A 90 12.45 -0.79 6.01
N VAL A 91 13.26 0.22 5.73
CA VAL A 91 12.81 1.61 5.62
C VAL A 91 12.66 1.99 4.15
N LEU A 92 11.50 2.54 3.82
CA LEU A 92 11.12 2.99 2.49
C LEU A 92 10.92 4.50 2.50
N ALA A 93 11.58 5.19 1.58
CA ALA A 93 11.33 6.59 1.27
C ALA A 93 10.19 6.68 0.26
N VAL A 94 9.20 7.52 0.57
CA VAL A 94 8.02 7.76 -0.26
C VAL A 94 8.08 9.18 -0.77
N ASP A 95 8.25 9.31 -2.08
CA ASP A 95 8.27 10.58 -2.78
C ASP A 95 6.94 10.83 -3.50
N LYS A 96 6.51 12.09 -3.51
CA LYS A 96 5.40 12.55 -4.34
C LYS A 96 5.94 12.88 -5.73
N VAL A 97 5.53 12.12 -6.75
CA VAL A 97 6.13 12.20 -8.09
C VAL A 97 5.35 13.12 -9.03
N SER A 98 4.03 13.17 -8.93
CA SER A 98 3.22 14.14 -9.68
C SER A 98 1.84 14.31 -9.07
N GLY A 99 1.30 15.53 -9.15
CA GLY A 99 -0.14 15.77 -9.08
C GLY A 99 -0.65 16.05 -10.48
N PHE A 100 -1.14 15.02 -11.18
CA PHE A 100 -2.00 15.28 -12.35
C PHE A 100 -3.32 15.78 -11.74
N HIS A 101 -3.76 16.99 -12.09
CA HIS A 101 -4.84 17.87 -11.55
C HIS A 101 -5.94 17.35 -10.58
N ILE A 102 -6.12 16.05 -10.38
CA ILE A 102 -7.16 15.42 -9.57
C ILE A 102 -6.59 14.39 -8.56
N LEU A 103 -5.37 13.84 -8.77
CA LEU A 103 -4.82 12.75 -7.95
C LEU A 103 -3.32 12.91 -7.67
N ASN A 104 -2.97 12.86 -6.38
CA ASN A 104 -1.58 12.81 -5.93
C ASN A 104 -1.02 11.40 -6.15
N ARG A 105 0.11 11.25 -6.87
CA ARG A 105 0.78 9.96 -7.02
C ARG A 105 2.04 9.89 -6.15
N TYR A 106 2.14 8.82 -5.37
CA TYR A 106 3.28 8.52 -4.50
C TYR A 106 4.07 7.33 -5.03
N VAL A 107 5.39 7.33 -4.84
CA VAL A 107 6.26 6.21 -5.20
C VAL A 107 7.15 5.90 -4.01
N ALA A 108 7.16 4.64 -3.58
CA ALA A 108 8.04 4.16 -2.54
C ALA A 108 9.32 3.56 -3.13
N LYS A 109 10.46 3.82 -2.49
CA LYS A 109 11.79 3.28 -2.84
C LYS A 109 12.54 2.91 -1.56
N PRO A 110 13.49 1.96 -1.59
CA PRO A 110 14.39 1.69 -0.47
C PRO A 110 15.08 2.98 0.00
N ALA A 111 15.01 3.27 1.30
CA ALA A 111 15.73 4.39 1.89
C ALA A 111 17.21 4.02 2.05
N VAL A 112 18.11 4.93 1.69
CA VAL A 112 19.56 4.74 1.84
C VAL A 112 20.00 5.42 3.13
N PRO A 113 20.61 4.73 4.10
CA PRO A 113 21.14 5.37 5.30
C PRO A 113 22.34 6.27 4.94
N LYS A 114 22.47 7.42 5.60
CA LYS A 114 23.70 8.23 5.53
C LYS A 114 24.79 7.52 6.32
N LYS A 115 25.93 7.27 5.67
CA LYS A 115 27.17 6.84 6.34
C LYS A 115 27.76 8.00 7.14
#